data_AF-A0A4R4EE31-F1
#
_entry.id   AF-A0A4R4EE31-F1
#
_cell.length_a   1.000
_cell.length_b   1.000
_cell.length_c   1.000
_cell.angle_alpha   90.00
_cell.angle_beta   90.00
_cell.angle_gamma   90.00
#
_symmetry.space_group_name_H-M   'P 1'
#
loop_
_entity.id
_entity.type
_entity.pdbx_description
1 polymer ?
#
loop_
_entity_poly.entity_id
_entity_poly.type
_entity_poly.pdbx_seq_one_letter_code
_entity_poly.pdbx_strand_id
1 'polypeptide(L)'
;MLLTGCGSNPVQKDLLSYINDYIVPMAPEETKIMDQFESVTGANYTDDETLYNMLMDTIIPAYRDYSDKLQTIQPETPEVRELHEQYIALSVVTQSTFIGFADALEKQDLGLANEANTKLQQANKLGREFQTQLKDMAKKYKVEFKTK
;
A
#
# COMPACT_ATOMS: atom_id res chain seq x y z
N MET A 1 10.86 -48.49 -4.31
CA MET A 1 9.91 -47.57 -3.63
C MET A 1 10.57 -46.21 -3.58
N LEU A 2 10.23 -45.32 -4.53
CA LEU A 2 10.69 -43.93 -4.53
C LEU A 2 9.63 -43.14 -3.76
N LEU A 3 10.07 -42.52 -2.66
CA LEU A 3 9.25 -41.69 -1.79
C LEU A 3 8.63 -40.55 -2.60
N THR A 4 7.34 -40.64 -2.92
CA THR A 4 6.55 -39.50 -3.38
C THR A 4 6.40 -38.54 -2.21
N GLY A 5 7.37 -37.64 -2.06
CA GLY A 5 7.20 -36.47 -1.20
C GLY A 5 5.96 -35.73 -1.66
N CYS A 6 4.94 -35.66 -0.81
CA CYS A 6 3.79 -34.76 -0.98
C CYS A 6 4.31 -33.31 -0.92
N GLY A 7 4.85 -32.81 -2.04
CA GLY A 7 5.41 -31.47 -2.12
C GLY A 7 4.30 -30.43 -2.06
N SER A 8 4.14 -29.76 -0.92
CA SER A 8 3.35 -28.53 -0.83
C SER A 8 3.81 -27.55 -1.91
N ASN A 9 2.89 -26.97 -2.67
CA ASN A 9 3.22 -25.96 -3.69
C ASN A 9 3.98 -24.80 -3.02
N PRO A 10 5.25 -24.53 -3.39
CA PRO A 10 6.05 -23.49 -2.73
C PRO A 10 5.40 -22.10 -2.81
N VAL A 11 4.78 -21.77 -3.94
CA VAL A 11 4.09 -20.48 -4.14
C VAL A 11 2.87 -20.37 -3.24
N GLN A 12 2.13 -21.46 -3.05
CA GLN A 12 0.99 -21.46 -2.11
C GLN A 12 1.44 -21.19 -0.69
N LYS A 13 2.52 -21.84 -0.23
CA LYS A 13 3.05 -21.67 1.13
C LYS A 13 3.58 -20.26 1.34
N ASP A 14 4.35 -19.75 0.39
CA ASP A 14 4.90 -18.39 0.44
C ASP A 14 3.79 -17.34 0.42
N LEU A 15 2.81 -17.47 -0.48
CA LEU A 15 1.66 -16.58 -0.54
C LEU A 15 0.82 -16.60 0.74
N LEU A 16 0.63 -17.77 1.35
CA LEU A 16 -0.07 -17.91 2.63
C LEU A 16 0.63 -17.12 3.74
N SER A 17 1.96 -17.26 3.83
CA SER A 17 2.81 -16.52 4.77
C SER A 17 2.76 -15.02 4.48
N TYR A 18 3.02 -14.62 3.23
CA TYR A 18 2.97 -13.24 2.77
C TYR A 18 1.67 -12.54 3.20
N ILE A 19 0.52 -13.15 2.89
CA ILE A 19 -0.79 -12.57 3.21
C ILE A 19 -1.01 -12.50 4.72
N ASN A 20 -0.85 -13.63 5.41
CA ASN A 20 -1.39 -13.76 6.76
C ASN A 20 -0.43 -13.34 7.86
N ASP A 21 0.87 -13.33 7.59
CA ASP A 21 1.90 -13.00 8.57
C ASP A 21 2.44 -11.58 8.35
N TYR A 22 2.22 -10.98 7.17
CA TYR A 22 2.65 -9.61 6.87
C TYR A 22 1.49 -8.69 6.44
N ILE A 23 0.79 -8.98 5.35
CA ILE A 23 -0.17 -8.03 4.76
C ILE A 23 -1.38 -7.79 5.66
N VAL A 24 -2.04 -8.85 6.15
CA VAL A 24 -3.20 -8.74 7.04
C VAL A 24 -2.85 -8.03 8.35
N PRO A 25 -1.73 -8.34 9.03
CA PRO A 25 -1.30 -7.58 10.21
C PRO A 25 -1.04 -6.09 9.97
N MET A 26 -0.52 -5.72 8.80
CA MET A 26 -0.19 -4.34 8.44
C MET A 26 -1.38 -3.52 7.93
N ALA A 27 -2.40 -4.16 7.35
CA ALA A 27 -3.54 -3.48 6.74
C ALA A 27 -4.24 -2.44 7.66
N PRO A 28 -4.46 -2.68 8.97
CA PRO A 28 -5.08 -1.68 9.84
C PRO A 28 -4.27 -0.39 10.00
N GLU A 29 -2.93 -0.47 9.91
CA GLU A 29 -2.06 0.71 9.96
C GLU A 29 -2.22 1.56 8.70
N GLU A 30 -2.16 0.94 7.52
CA GLU A 30 -2.37 1.62 6.25
C GLU A 30 -3.77 2.24 6.16
N THR A 31 -4.81 1.48 6.52
CA THR A 31 -6.20 1.97 6.54
C THR A 31 -6.33 3.19 7.43
N LYS A 32 -5.76 3.17 8.64
CA LYS A 32 -5.80 4.32 9.53
C LYS A 32 -5.16 5.57 8.92
N ILE A 33 -4.02 5.43 8.24
CA ILE A 33 -3.34 6.55 7.59
C ILE A 33 -4.21 7.11 6.45
N MET A 34 -4.82 6.24 5.65
CA MET A 34 -5.73 6.66 4.57
C MET A 34 -6.99 7.34 5.11
N ASP A 35 -7.59 6.79 6.17
CA ASP A 35 -8.76 7.40 6.83
C ASP A 35 -8.43 8.80 7.37
N GLN A 36 -7.23 9.01 7.91
CA GLN A 36 -6.76 10.33 8.35
C GLN A 36 -6.62 11.30 7.17
N PHE A 37 -6.08 10.85 6.04
CA PHE A 37 -6.01 11.65 4.82
C PHE A 37 -7.41 12.01 4.29
N GLU A 38 -8.33 11.04 4.23
CA GLU A 38 -9.71 11.25 3.80
C GLU A 38 -10.50 12.19 4.74
N SER A 39 -10.14 12.22 6.03
CA SER A 39 -10.80 13.07 7.02
C SER A 39 -10.58 14.58 6.83
N VAL A 40 -9.57 14.98 6.04
CA VAL A 40 -9.23 16.39 5.76
C VAL A 40 -9.17 16.72 4.27
N THR A 41 -9.64 15.81 3.41
CA THR A 41 -9.65 15.99 1.96
C THR A 41 -11.03 15.73 1.35
N GLY A 42 -11.16 16.01 0.05
CA GLY A 42 -12.42 15.77 -0.68
C GLY A 42 -13.59 16.54 -0.06
N ALA A 43 -14.65 15.83 0.33
CA ALA A 43 -15.83 16.42 0.94
C ALA A 43 -15.57 16.96 2.37
N ASN A 44 -14.48 16.54 3.01
CA ASN A 44 -14.11 16.95 4.37
C ASN A 44 -13.04 18.05 4.39
N TYR A 45 -12.59 18.51 3.23
CA TYR A 45 -11.62 19.60 3.15
C TYR A 45 -12.22 20.91 3.70
N THR A 46 -11.48 21.58 4.58
CA THR A 46 -11.85 22.87 5.17
C THR A 46 -10.97 23.99 4.65
N ASP A 47 -9.65 23.81 4.77
CA ASP A 47 -8.63 24.80 4.47
C ASP A 47 -7.25 24.16 4.30
N ASP A 48 -6.35 24.91 3.66
CA ASP A 48 -4.98 24.48 3.35
C ASP A 48 -4.13 24.23 4.59
N GLU A 49 -4.30 25.02 5.65
CA GLU A 49 -3.52 24.89 6.90
C GLU A 49 -3.83 23.57 7.60
N THR A 50 -5.11 23.21 7.71
CA THR A 50 -5.56 21.95 8.29
C THR A 50 -5.00 20.74 7.52
N LEU A 51 -5.08 20.78 6.19
CA LEU A 51 -4.54 19.70 5.36
C LEU A 51 -3.01 19.63 5.46
N TYR A 52 -2.31 20.77 5.38
CA TYR A 52 -0.86 20.83 5.47
C TYR A 52 -0.34 20.28 6.79
N ASN A 53 -0.91 20.72 7.92
CA ASN A 53 -0.53 20.24 9.25
C ASN A 53 -0.81 18.74 9.40
N MET A 54 -1.96 18.25 8.92
CA MET A 54 -2.25 16.81 8.93
C MET A 54 -1.22 16.01 8.10
N LEU A 55 -0.83 16.51 6.93
CA LEU A 55 0.17 15.88 6.07
C LEU A 55 1.54 15.83 6.75
N MET A 56 2.02 16.96 7.26
CA MET A 56 3.37 17.10 7.80
C MET A 56 3.54 16.42 9.16
N ASP A 57 2.57 16.58 10.06
CA ASP A 57 2.71 16.15 11.45
C ASP A 57 2.26 14.70 11.66
N THR A 58 1.37 14.19 10.80
CA THR A 58 0.73 12.87 10.99
C THR A 58 0.95 11.93 9.82
N ILE A 59 0.48 12.27 8.63
CA ILE A 59 0.38 11.31 7.51
C ILE A 59 1.75 10.95 6.95
N ILE A 60 2.59 11.93 6.59
CA ILE A 60 3.90 11.66 5.96
C ILE A 60 4.82 10.87 6.91
N PRO A 61 4.95 11.21 8.21
CA PRO A 61 5.73 10.41 9.15
C PRO A 61 5.19 8.99 9.29
N ALA A 62 3.88 8.82 9.55
CA ALA A 62 3.30 7.50 9.72
C ALA A 62 3.42 6.63 8.47
N TYR A 63 3.23 7.22 7.29
CA TYR A 63 3.35 6.50 6.02
C TYR A 63 4.79 6.13 5.69
N ARG A 64 5.78 6.92 6.13
CA ARG A 64 7.19 6.54 6.03
C ARG A 64 7.47 5.28 6.85
N ASP A 65 7.07 5.27 8.12
CA ASP A 65 7.27 4.11 8.99
C ASP A 65 6.57 2.85 8.43
N TYR A 66 5.36 3.02 7.90
CA TYR A 66 4.63 1.96 7.21
C TYR A 66 5.37 1.44 5.97
N SER A 67 5.84 2.33 5.10
CA SER A 67 6.57 1.99 3.87
C SER A 67 7.89 1.30 4.17
N ASP A 68 8.59 1.72 5.23
CA ASP A 68 9.84 1.10 5.66
C ASP A 68 9.59 -0.35 6.12
N LYS A 69 8.54 -0.60 6.92
CA LYS A 69 8.13 -1.98 7.28
C LYS A 69 7.81 -2.79 6.05
N LEU A 70 7.06 -2.23 5.10
CA LEU A 70 6.66 -2.93 3.87
C LEU A 70 7.89 -3.38 3.07
N GLN A 71 8.91 -2.54 2.95
CA GLN A 71 10.16 -2.84 2.25
C GLN A 71 11.00 -3.95 2.90
N THR A 72 10.77 -4.28 4.18
CA THR A 72 11.51 -5.37 4.84
C THR A 72 11.01 -6.77 4.46
N ILE A 73 9.83 -6.86 3.85
CA ILE A 73 9.21 -8.14 3.50
C ILE A 73 9.94 -8.71 2.28
N GLN A 74 10.38 -9.97 2.38
CA GLN A 74 11.12 -10.65 1.32
C GLN A 74 10.43 -11.97 0.97
N PRO A 75 9.47 -11.98 0.02
CA PRO A 75 8.83 -13.22 -0.41
C PRO A 75 9.83 -14.19 -1.05
N GLU A 76 9.60 -15.48 -0.84
CA GLU A 76 10.54 -16.53 -1.24
C GLU A 76 10.44 -16.84 -2.74
N THR A 77 9.24 -16.84 -3.34
CA THR A 77 9.03 -17.23 -4.74
C THR A 77 8.93 -16.02 -5.67
N PRO A 78 9.36 -16.17 -6.95
CA PRO A 78 9.29 -15.07 -7.91
C PRO A 78 7.88 -14.48 -8.07
N GLU A 79 6.85 -15.30 -8.03
CA GLU A 79 5.45 -14.86 -8.20
C GLU A 79 4.98 -13.96 -7.06
N VAL A 80 5.35 -14.29 -5.81
CA VAL A 80 4.96 -13.47 -4.66
C VAL A 80 5.86 -12.23 -4.56
N ARG A 81 7.12 -12.33 -4.99
CA ARG A 81 8.00 -11.15 -5.14
C ARG A 81 7.45 -10.14 -6.14
N GLU A 82 7.00 -10.59 -7.31
CA GLU A 82 6.39 -9.71 -8.31
C GLU A 82 5.13 -9.01 -7.75
N LEU A 83 4.27 -9.75 -7.04
CA LEU A 83 3.13 -9.17 -6.34
C LEU A 83 3.55 -8.13 -5.29
N HIS A 84 4.63 -8.40 -4.54
CA HIS A 84 5.14 -7.49 -3.53
C HIS A 84 5.78 -6.24 -4.12
N GLU A 85 6.54 -6.36 -5.22
CA GLU A 85 7.12 -5.23 -5.95
C GLU A 85 6.03 -4.25 -6.44
N GLN A 86 4.87 -4.75 -6.84
CA GLN A 86 3.73 -3.90 -7.16
C GLN A 86 3.20 -3.13 -5.94
N TYR A 87 3.18 -3.77 -4.77
CA TYR A 87 2.77 -3.08 -3.53
C TYR A 87 3.79 -2.02 -3.10
N ILE A 88 5.08 -2.30 -3.27
CA ILE A 88 6.14 -1.31 -3.06
C ILE A 88 5.98 -0.13 -4.02
N ALA A 89 5.73 -0.40 -5.31
CA ALA A 89 5.49 0.66 -6.29
C ALA A 89 4.27 1.52 -5.95
N LEU A 90 3.17 0.89 -5.51
CA LEU A 90 2.03 1.61 -4.94
C LEU A 90 2.46 2.49 -3.77
N SER A 91 3.18 1.93 -2.79
CA SER A 91 3.60 2.66 -1.60
C SER A 91 4.46 3.89 -1.94
N VAL A 92 5.41 3.74 -2.86
CA VAL A 92 6.27 4.84 -3.33
C VAL A 92 5.44 5.97 -3.96
N VAL A 93 4.47 5.63 -4.82
CA VAL A 93 3.62 6.65 -5.47
C VAL A 93 2.72 7.33 -4.44
N THR A 94 2.14 6.59 -3.50
CA THR A 94 1.31 7.14 -2.42
C THR A 94 2.11 8.08 -1.52
N GLN A 95 3.32 7.69 -1.10
CA GLN A 95 4.19 8.56 -0.31
C GLN A 95 4.57 9.84 -1.07
N SER A 96 4.91 9.72 -2.36
CA SER A 96 5.20 10.87 -3.21
C SER A 96 3.99 11.78 -3.41
N THR A 97 2.79 11.23 -3.36
CA THR A 97 1.52 11.98 -3.45
C THR A 97 1.34 12.86 -2.21
N PHE A 98 1.50 12.30 -1.01
CA PHE A 98 1.38 13.08 0.24
C PHE A 98 2.42 14.20 0.33
N ILE A 99 3.67 13.91 -0.01
CA ILE A 99 4.74 14.90 -0.06
C ILE A 99 4.42 15.98 -1.11
N GLY A 100 3.90 15.58 -2.28
CA GLY A 100 3.52 16.52 -3.34
C GLY A 100 2.41 17.48 -2.93
N PHE A 101 1.39 16.99 -2.20
CA PHE A 101 0.34 17.87 -1.66
C PHE A 101 0.91 18.85 -0.63
N ALA A 102 1.78 18.39 0.28
CA ALA A 102 2.41 19.28 1.25
C ALA A 102 3.24 20.37 0.58
N ASP A 103 4.04 20.02 -0.44
CA ASP A 103 4.87 20.96 -1.20
C ASP A 103 4.01 21.97 -1.98
N ALA A 104 2.90 21.52 -2.57
CA ALA A 104 1.96 22.39 -3.27
C ALA A 104 1.29 23.41 -2.33
N LEU A 105 0.91 22.99 -1.12
CA LEU A 105 0.32 23.85 -0.10
C LEU A 105 1.33 24.87 0.44
N GLU A 106 2.56 24.43 0.73
CA GLU A 106 3.63 25.31 1.22
C GLU A 106 3.97 26.40 0.20
N LYS A 107 4.06 26.04 -1.08
CA LYS A 107 4.41 26.97 -2.17
C LYS A 107 3.22 27.70 -2.77
N GLN A 108 1.99 27.33 -2.38
CA GLN A 108 0.75 27.82 -2.97
C GLN A 108 0.76 27.65 -4.50
N ASP A 109 1.26 26.51 -4.98
CA ASP A 109 1.51 26.24 -6.40
C ASP A 109 0.47 25.24 -6.96
N LEU A 110 -0.41 25.76 -7.82
CA LEU A 110 -1.46 24.98 -8.47
C LEU A 110 -0.92 23.92 -9.46
N GLY A 111 0.26 24.16 -10.04
CA GLY A 111 0.95 23.18 -10.89
C GLY A 111 1.34 21.94 -10.09
N LEU A 112 2.00 22.15 -8.94
CA LEU A 112 2.35 21.08 -8.02
C LEU A 112 1.11 20.35 -7.48
N ALA A 113 0.03 21.08 -7.19
CA ALA A 113 -1.24 20.48 -6.78
C ALA A 113 -1.83 19.55 -7.86
N ASN A 114 -1.76 19.95 -9.14
CA ASN A 114 -2.22 19.12 -10.26
C ASN A 114 -1.34 17.87 -10.46
N GLU A 115 -0.03 18.00 -10.28
CA GLU A 115 0.90 16.86 -10.32
C GLU A 115 0.62 15.87 -9.18
N ALA A 116 0.42 16.35 -7.96
CA ALA A 116 0.05 15.52 -6.82
C ALA A 116 -1.28 14.79 -7.05
N ASN A 117 -2.29 15.46 -7.61
CA ASN A 117 -3.55 14.84 -7.98
C ASN A 117 -3.39 13.75 -9.06
N THR A 118 -2.49 13.95 -10.02
CA THR A 118 -2.17 12.93 -11.04
C THR A 118 -1.55 11.70 -10.39
N LYS A 119 -0.62 11.89 -9.45
CA LYS A 119 -0.02 10.79 -8.68
C LYS A 119 -1.06 10.08 -7.81
N LEU A 120 -2.01 10.80 -7.21
CA LEU A 120 -3.12 10.19 -6.48
C LEU A 120 -3.96 9.27 -7.37
N GLN A 121 -4.28 9.70 -8.59
CA GLN A 121 -5.00 8.85 -9.55
C GLN A 121 -4.19 7.60 -9.93
N GLN A 122 -2.88 7.75 -10.09
CA GLN A 122 -1.97 6.63 -10.35
C GLN A 122 -1.92 5.66 -9.15
N ALA A 123 -1.78 6.16 -7.92
CA ALA A 123 -1.82 5.34 -6.70
C ALA A 123 -3.14 4.56 -6.61
N ASN A 124 -4.27 5.22 -6.86
CA ASN A 124 -5.58 4.57 -6.88
C ASN A 124 -5.68 3.45 -7.93
N LYS A 125 -5.06 3.64 -9.11
CA LYS A 125 -4.99 2.60 -10.14
C LYS A 125 -4.12 1.42 -9.67
N LEU A 126 -2.91 1.69 -9.19
CA LEU A 126 -1.99 0.67 -8.68
C LEU A 126 -2.61 -0.12 -7.52
N GLY A 127 -3.34 0.55 -6.63
CA GLY A 127 -4.07 -0.09 -5.53
C GLY A 127 -5.11 -1.08 -6.00
N ARG A 128 -5.91 -0.73 -7.01
CA ARG A 128 -6.88 -1.66 -7.61
C ARG A 128 -6.21 -2.83 -8.31
N GLU A 129 -5.10 -2.59 -9.00
CA GLU A 129 -4.32 -3.61 -9.70
C GLU A 129 -3.74 -4.62 -8.70
N PHE A 130 -3.06 -4.13 -7.66
CA PHE A 130 -2.53 -4.96 -6.57
C PHE A 130 -3.63 -5.79 -5.90
N GLN A 131 -4.75 -5.17 -5.50
CA GLN A 131 -5.86 -5.88 -4.86
C GLN A 131 -6.45 -6.97 -5.75
N THR A 132 -6.55 -6.72 -7.06
CA THR A 132 -7.05 -7.70 -8.04
C THR A 132 -6.08 -8.86 -8.16
N GLN A 133 -4.79 -8.58 -8.36
CA GLN A 133 -3.77 -9.63 -8.50
C GLN A 133 -3.62 -10.47 -7.23
N LEU A 134 -3.65 -9.82 -6.05
CA LEU A 134 -3.63 -10.51 -4.77
C LEU A 134 -4.81 -11.48 -4.62
N LYS A 135 -6.04 -11.04 -4.97
CA LYS A 135 -7.25 -11.90 -4.92
C LYS A 135 -7.18 -13.05 -5.92
N ASP A 136 -6.71 -12.78 -7.15
CA ASP A 136 -6.58 -13.80 -8.19
C ASP A 136 -5.53 -14.86 -7.82
N MET A 137 -4.40 -14.44 -7.27
CA MET A 137 -3.38 -15.35 -6.75
C MET A 137 -3.90 -16.16 -5.56
N ALA A 138 -4.59 -15.53 -4.61
CA ALA A 138 -5.20 -16.23 -3.48
C ALA A 138 -6.19 -17.31 -3.95
N LYS A 139 -7.04 -17.00 -4.93
CA LYS A 139 -7.96 -17.97 -5.55
C LYS A 139 -7.22 -19.08 -6.29
N LYS A 140 -6.22 -18.75 -7.10
CA LYS A 140 -5.40 -19.70 -7.88
C LYS A 140 -4.71 -20.72 -6.97
N TYR A 141 -4.12 -20.25 -5.87
CA TYR A 141 -3.37 -21.08 -4.93
C TYR A 141 -4.21 -21.57 -3.74
N LYS A 142 -5.52 -21.27 -3.70
CA LYS A 142 -6.45 -21.65 -2.62
C LYS A 142 -5.93 -21.22 -1.24
N VAL A 143 -5.54 -19.95 -1.15
CA VAL A 143 -5.10 -19.30 0.08
C VAL A 143 -6.23 -18.45 0.63
N GLU A 144 -6.52 -18.57 1.92
CA GLU A 144 -7.52 -17.78 2.61
C GLU A 144 -6.86 -16.72 3.51
N PHE A 145 -7.55 -15.59 3.63
CA PHE A 145 -7.16 -14.49 4.48
C PHE A 145 -7.64 -14.79 5.89
N LYS A 146 -6.76 -14.71 6.89
CA LYS A 146 -7.18 -14.73 8.29
C LYS A 146 -8.06 -13.51 8.53
N THR A 147 -9.31 -13.71 8.87
CA THR A 147 -10.14 -12.64 9.45
C THR A 147 -9.67 -12.40 10.88
N LYS A 148 -9.47 -11.14 11.26
CA LYS A 148 -9.40 -10.77 12.67
C LYS A 148 -10.77 -10.94 13.33
#